data_AF-A0A7K1SRM1-F1
#
_entry.id   AF-A0A7K1SRM1-F1
#
_cell.length_a   1.000
_cell.length_b   1.000
_cell.length_c   1.000
_cell.angle_alpha   90.00
_cell.angle_beta   90.00
_cell.angle_gamma   90.00
#
_symmetry.space_group_name_H-M   'P 1'
#
loop_
_entity.id
_entity.type
_entity.pdbx_description
1 polymer ?
#
loop_
_entity_poly.entity_id
_entity_poly.type
_entity_poly.pdbx_seq_one_letter_code
_entity_poly.pdbx_strand_id
1 'polypeptide(L)'
;MSPIQPIPSTGLSLTESSGRQLLQSSIAEYVSFLRRQPAICGTPEQHEALIKHVAKGHELIKLVASERLKITRQLDKQKHDWMQIEKEMTAPILTAIQPLKDAVEHYNRELLRVREHQQAEAAQQASATPTGDTNWLTPEVSLAAMPKGVQLKWAFEIVDPNQVPNGYWIIDEAAIKADIANGARDIPGVRIYEEAITTYRK
;
A
#
# COMPACT_ATOMS: atom_id res chain seq x y z
N MET A 1 27.32 32.53 -28.03
CA MET A 1 26.48 31.70 -27.13
C MET A 1 25.85 32.65 -26.13
N SER A 2 24.59 33.04 -26.36
CA SER A 2 23.88 33.95 -25.45
C SER A 2 23.34 33.14 -24.26
N PRO A 3 23.48 33.64 -23.02
CA PRO A 3 22.96 32.95 -21.84
C PRO A 3 21.43 32.97 -21.88
N ILE A 4 20.84 31.80 -21.67
CA ILE A 4 19.40 31.61 -21.49
C ILE A 4 19.01 32.40 -20.24
N GLN A 5 18.30 33.52 -20.42
CA GLN A 5 17.77 34.25 -19.28
C GLN A 5 16.70 33.41 -18.58
N PRO A 6 16.75 33.28 -17.24
CA PRO A 6 15.70 32.57 -16.52
C PRO A 6 14.37 33.32 -16.67
N ILE A 7 13.33 32.56 -17.00
CA ILE A 7 11.94 32.99 -17.04
C ILE A 7 11.64 33.77 -15.75
N PRO A 8 10.99 34.94 -15.80
CA PRO A 8 10.68 35.71 -14.59
C PRO A 8 9.83 34.83 -13.67
N SER A 9 10.43 34.34 -12.58
CA SER A 9 9.67 33.66 -11.55
C SER A 9 8.74 34.71 -10.95
N THR A 10 7.46 34.39 -10.81
CA THR A 10 6.43 35.29 -10.29
C THR A 10 6.68 35.70 -8.82
N GLY A 11 7.86 35.46 -8.26
CA GLY A 11 8.22 35.62 -6.85
C GLY A 11 7.51 34.65 -5.92
N LEU A 12 6.50 33.91 -6.39
CA LEU A 12 5.69 32.97 -5.62
C LEU A 12 6.46 31.67 -5.41
N SER A 13 6.90 31.41 -4.18
CA SER A 13 7.60 30.18 -3.82
C SER A 13 7.32 29.75 -2.38
N LEU A 14 7.38 28.44 -2.10
CA LEU A 14 7.29 27.93 -0.73
C LEU A 14 8.64 27.83 -0.02
N THR A 15 9.76 27.84 -0.76
CA THR A 15 11.10 27.64 -0.19
C THR A 15 11.68 28.93 0.39
N GLU A 16 11.45 30.05 -0.29
CA GLU A 16 11.95 31.37 0.12
C GLU A 16 10.96 32.08 1.06
N SER A 17 11.46 32.77 2.08
CA SER A 17 10.61 33.46 3.06
C SER A 17 9.81 34.61 2.46
N SER A 18 10.45 35.44 1.63
CA SER A 18 9.81 36.52 0.85
C SER A 18 8.78 35.95 -0.13
N GLY A 19 9.12 34.88 -0.84
CA GLY A 19 8.23 34.25 -1.80
C GLY A 19 7.00 33.62 -1.16
N ARG A 20 7.14 33.09 0.07
CA ARG A 20 6.02 32.52 0.83
C ARG A 20 5.04 33.61 1.28
N GLN A 21 5.55 34.77 1.69
CA GLN A 21 4.72 35.92 2.06
C GLN A 21 3.90 36.42 0.87
N LEU A 22 4.53 36.54 -0.31
CA LEU A 22 3.83 36.92 -1.55
C LEU A 22 2.77 35.89 -1.96
N LEU A 23 3.09 34.59 -1.85
CA LEU A 23 2.11 33.53 -2.10
C LEU A 23 0.93 33.62 -1.13
N GLN A 24 1.18 33.84 0.15
CA GLN A 24 0.14 33.98 1.16
C GLN A 24 -0.75 35.20 0.89
N SER A 25 -0.18 36.35 0.51
CA SER A 25 -0.96 37.55 0.17
C SER A 25 -1.80 37.33 -1.09
N SER A 26 -1.22 36.76 -2.16
CA SER A 26 -1.96 36.44 -3.39
C SER A 26 -3.11 35.46 -3.15
N ILE A 27 -2.92 34.45 -2.29
CA ILE A 27 -4.00 33.52 -1.90
C ILE A 27 -5.09 34.27 -1.11
N ALA A 28 -4.71 35.13 -0.16
CA ALA A 28 -5.67 35.87 0.66
C ALA A 28 -6.51 36.85 -0.18
N GLU A 29 -5.88 37.54 -1.13
CA GLU A 29 -6.57 38.40 -2.12
C GLU A 29 -7.53 37.58 -2.97
N TYR A 30 -7.10 36.43 -3.46
CA TYR A 30 -7.92 35.57 -4.29
C TYR A 30 -9.13 34.99 -3.54
N VAL A 31 -8.94 34.56 -2.29
CA VAL A 31 -10.04 34.12 -1.42
C VAL A 31 -11.03 35.26 -1.17
N SER A 32 -10.54 36.47 -0.92
CA SER A 32 -11.38 37.65 -0.75
C SER A 32 -12.18 37.96 -2.02
N PHE A 33 -11.57 37.78 -3.20
CA PHE A 33 -12.24 37.89 -4.49
C PHE A 33 -13.34 36.83 -4.67
N LEU A 34 -13.08 35.57 -4.32
CA LEU A 34 -14.07 34.49 -4.41
C LEU A 34 -15.28 34.72 -3.50
N ARG A 35 -15.06 35.24 -2.28
CA ARG A 35 -16.15 35.57 -1.33
C ARG A 35 -17.08 36.68 -1.82
N ARG A 36 -16.63 37.50 -2.78
CA ARG A 36 -17.44 38.58 -3.38
C ARG A 36 -18.28 38.10 -4.57
N GLN A 37 -18.09 36.86 -5.03
CA GLN A 37 -18.83 36.31 -6.17
C GLN A 37 -20.26 35.92 -5.76
N PRO A 38 -21.25 36.03 -6.68
CA PRO A 38 -22.63 35.65 -6.40
C PRO A 38 -22.75 34.14 -6.14
N ALA A 39 -23.60 33.76 -5.18
CA ALA A 39 -23.85 32.36 -4.81
C ALA A 39 -24.78 31.62 -5.80
N ILE A 40 -25.49 32.36 -6.66
CA ILE A 40 -26.43 31.82 -7.63
C ILE A 40 -26.01 32.28 -9.02
N CYS A 41 -25.94 31.33 -9.94
CA CYS A 41 -25.69 31.59 -11.34
C CYS A 41 -27.02 31.65 -12.11
N GLY A 42 -27.45 32.85 -12.52
CA GLY A 42 -28.73 33.06 -13.19
C GLY A 42 -28.64 33.21 -14.71
N THR A 43 -27.44 33.47 -15.25
CA THR A 43 -27.24 33.73 -16.69
C THR A 43 -26.09 32.88 -17.27
N PRO A 44 -26.12 32.55 -18.58
CA PRO A 44 -25.03 31.82 -19.23
C PRO A 44 -23.67 32.53 -19.16
N GLU A 45 -23.66 33.87 -19.23
CA GLU A 45 -22.43 34.68 -19.11
C GLU A 45 -21.82 34.59 -17.70
N GLN A 46 -22.67 34.63 -16.66
CA GLN A 46 -22.22 34.40 -15.28
C GLN A 46 -21.69 32.99 -15.08
N HIS A 47 -22.30 31.99 -15.71
CA HIS A 47 -21.85 30.60 -15.65
C HIS A 47 -20.42 30.46 -16.19
N GLU A 48 -20.16 31.03 -17.36
CA GLU A 48 -18.82 31.01 -17.98
C GLU A 48 -17.78 31.76 -17.13
N ALA A 49 -18.14 32.93 -16.59
CA ALA A 49 -17.25 33.71 -15.72
C ALA A 49 -16.88 32.94 -14.44
N LEU A 50 -17.86 32.31 -13.78
CA LEU A 50 -17.62 31.50 -12.59
C LEU A 50 -16.73 30.29 -12.88
N ILE A 51 -16.90 29.63 -14.04
CA ILE A 51 -16.01 28.55 -14.47
C ILE A 51 -14.56 29.05 -14.60
N LYS A 52 -14.34 30.23 -15.21
CA LYS A 52 -13.00 30.83 -15.34
C LYS A 52 -12.38 31.12 -13.98
N HIS A 53 -13.16 31.60 -13.02
CA HIS A 53 -12.69 31.80 -11.64
C HIS A 53 -12.33 30.46 -11.00
N VAL A 54 -13.19 29.45 -11.06
CA VAL A 54 -12.88 28.12 -10.51
C VAL A 54 -11.60 27.54 -11.14
N ALA A 55 -11.42 27.67 -12.46
CA ALA A 55 -10.21 27.25 -13.15
C ALA A 55 -8.94 27.97 -12.62
N LYS A 56 -8.98 29.30 -12.47
CA LYS A 56 -7.88 30.08 -11.88
C LYS A 56 -7.55 29.64 -10.44
N GLY A 57 -8.57 29.27 -9.67
CA GLY A 57 -8.36 28.70 -8.33
C GLY A 57 -7.61 27.37 -8.37
N HIS A 58 -7.96 26.49 -9.32
CA HIS A 58 -7.23 25.24 -9.53
C HIS A 58 -5.79 25.46 -9.99
N GLU A 59 -5.51 26.47 -10.81
CA GLU A 59 -4.13 26.83 -11.19
C GLU A 59 -3.28 27.22 -9.99
N LEU A 60 -3.81 28.07 -9.09
CA LEU A 60 -3.12 28.43 -7.86
C LEU A 60 -2.88 27.21 -6.95
N ILE A 61 -3.88 26.33 -6.81
CA ILE A 61 -3.72 25.08 -6.07
C ILE A 61 -2.62 24.21 -6.68
N LYS A 62 -2.58 24.09 -8.02
CA LYS A 62 -1.53 23.34 -8.72
C LYS A 62 -0.15 23.95 -8.51
N LEU A 63 -0.03 25.28 -8.51
CA LEU A 63 1.22 25.98 -8.24
C LEU A 63 1.73 25.67 -6.83
N VAL A 64 0.86 25.78 -5.81
CA VAL A 64 1.23 25.42 -4.44
C VAL A 64 1.64 23.94 -4.35
N ALA A 65 0.91 23.06 -5.03
CA ALA A 65 1.24 21.64 -5.08
C ALA A 65 2.58 21.37 -5.78
N SER A 66 2.92 22.09 -6.85
CA SER A 66 4.19 21.93 -7.57
C SER A 66 5.37 22.46 -6.76
N GLU A 67 5.21 23.59 -6.05
CA GLU A 67 6.21 24.11 -5.11
C GLU A 67 6.45 23.13 -3.96
N ARG A 68 5.39 22.55 -3.39
CA ARG A 68 5.52 21.50 -2.37
C ARG A 68 6.27 20.29 -2.93
N LEU A 69 5.96 19.89 -4.17
CA LEU A 69 6.59 18.74 -4.81
C LEU A 69 8.09 18.93 -5.01
N LYS A 70 8.56 20.16 -5.29
CA LYS A 70 10.00 20.47 -5.35
C LYS A 70 10.69 20.16 -4.02
N ILE A 71 10.05 20.55 -2.91
CA ILE A 71 10.55 20.28 -1.55
C ILE A 71 10.56 18.77 -1.27
N THR A 72 9.42 18.10 -1.49
CA THR A 72 9.32 16.67 -1.15
C THR A 72 10.24 15.81 -2.01
N ARG A 73 10.43 16.11 -3.30
CA ARG A 73 11.39 15.39 -4.16
C ARG A 73 12.81 15.45 -3.63
N GLN A 74 13.24 16.61 -3.11
CA GLN A 74 14.57 16.75 -2.53
C GLN A 74 14.70 15.93 -1.24
N LEU A 75 13.65 15.93 -0.40
CA LEU A 75 13.61 15.11 0.81
C LEU A 75 13.56 13.61 0.50
N ASP A 76 12.82 13.20 -0.53
CA ASP A 76 12.73 11.81 -0.98
C ASP A 76 14.10 11.31 -1.46
N LYS A 77 14.84 12.16 -2.18
CA LYS A 77 16.22 11.88 -2.56
C LYS A 77 17.12 11.72 -1.33
N GLN A 78 17.08 12.67 -0.40
CA GLN A 78 17.87 12.57 0.84
C GLN A 78 17.53 11.30 1.63
N LYS A 79 16.24 10.97 1.76
CA LYS A 79 15.78 9.74 2.39
C LYS A 79 16.37 8.52 1.68
N HIS A 80 16.35 8.49 0.35
CA HIS A 80 16.95 7.41 -0.43
C HIS A 80 18.45 7.27 -0.17
N ASP A 81 19.18 8.39 -0.16
CA ASP A 81 20.61 8.42 0.13
C ASP A 81 20.90 7.85 1.52
N TRP A 82 20.11 8.21 2.55
CA TRP A 82 20.25 7.65 3.90
C TRP A 82 19.94 6.16 3.98
N MET A 83 18.89 5.69 3.29
CA MET A 83 18.58 4.25 3.22
C MET A 83 19.70 3.47 2.53
N GLN A 84 20.34 4.06 1.52
CA GLN A 84 21.47 3.44 0.84
C GLN A 84 22.68 3.33 1.77
N ILE A 85 23.01 4.41 2.51
CA ILE A 85 24.08 4.40 3.51
C ILE A 85 23.81 3.34 4.58
N GLU A 86 22.59 3.27 5.12
CA GLU A 86 22.20 2.24 6.08
C GLU A 86 22.43 0.83 5.53
N LYS A 87 21.99 0.58 4.29
CA LYS A 87 22.18 -0.71 3.61
C LYS A 87 23.66 -1.05 3.45
N GLU A 88 24.48 -0.10 3.04
CA GLU A 88 25.93 -0.29 2.87
C GLU A 88 26.62 -0.58 4.21
N MET A 89 26.23 0.12 5.28
CA MET A 89 26.78 -0.11 6.62
C MET A 89 26.32 -1.43 7.25
N THR A 90 25.10 -1.86 6.98
CA THR A 90 24.51 -3.09 7.55
C THR A 90 24.82 -4.35 6.75
N ALA A 91 25.11 -4.22 5.44
CA ALA A 91 25.49 -5.31 4.56
C ALA A 91 26.59 -6.24 5.13
N PRO A 92 27.76 -5.76 5.60
CA PRO A 92 28.80 -6.66 6.12
C PRO A 92 28.35 -7.43 7.36
N ILE A 93 27.52 -6.81 8.21
CA ILE A 93 26.95 -7.47 9.40
C ILE A 93 25.99 -8.58 8.98
N LEU A 94 25.11 -8.30 8.01
CA LEU A 94 24.18 -9.29 7.47
C LEU A 94 24.92 -10.47 6.83
N THR A 95 25.96 -10.20 6.05
CA THR A 95 26.82 -11.24 5.46
C THR A 95 27.50 -12.09 6.54
N ALA A 96 28.01 -11.48 7.61
CA ALA A 96 28.65 -12.20 8.70
C ALA A 96 27.67 -13.04 9.54
N ILE A 97 26.43 -12.58 9.70
CA ILE A 97 25.39 -13.30 10.47
C ILE A 97 24.75 -14.42 9.63
N GLN A 98 24.78 -14.36 8.30
CA GLN A 98 24.15 -15.35 7.42
C GLN A 98 24.52 -16.81 7.73
N PRO A 99 25.80 -17.23 7.86
CA PRO A 99 26.12 -18.61 8.18
C PRO A 99 25.60 -19.06 9.56
N LEU A 100 25.45 -18.13 10.52
CA LEU A 100 24.86 -18.44 11.82
C LEU A 100 23.35 -18.71 11.70
N LYS A 101 22.65 -17.94 10.87
CA LYS A 101 21.24 -18.18 10.54
C LYS A 101 21.06 -19.53 9.86
N ASP A 102 21.89 -19.82 8.86
CA ASP A 102 21.83 -21.08 8.11
C ASP A 102 22.04 -22.29 9.03
N ALA A 103 22.94 -22.20 10.00
CA ALA A 103 23.15 -23.25 11.00
C ALA A 103 21.93 -23.47 11.91
N VAL A 104 21.28 -22.39 12.36
CA VAL A 104 20.05 -22.46 13.16
C VAL A 104 18.90 -23.05 12.35
N GLU A 105 18.72 -22.62 11.10
CA GLU A 105 17.70 -23.19 10.21
C GLU A 105 17.93 -24.67 9.93
N HIS A 106 19.18 -25.07 9.68
CA HIS A 106 19.54 -26.46 9.49
C HIS A 106 19.13 -27.30 10.69
N TYR A 107 19.47 -26.87 11.91
CA TYR A 107 19.05 -27.57 13.14
C TYR A 107 17.52 -27.64 13.28
N ASN A 108 16.79 -26.55 12.98
CA ASN A 108 15.34 -26.54 13.04
C ASN A 108 14.70 -27.51 12.03
N ARG A 109 15.27 -27.65 10.83
CA ARG A 109 14.83 -28.64 9.83
C ARG A 109 15.06 -30.06 10.32
N GLU A 110 16.23 -30.34 10.89
CA GLU A 110 16.53 -31.65 11.48
C GLU A 110 15.59 -31.98 12.66
N LEU A 111 15.28 -30.99 13.51
CA LEU A 111 14.33 -31.17 14.61
C LEU A 111 12.92 -31.55 14.11
N LEU A 112 12.46 -30.90 13.03
CA LEU A 112 11.17 -31.23 12.41
C LEU A 112 11.19 -32.64 11.81
N ARG A 113 12.26 -33.03 11.11
CA ARG A 113 12.44 -34.39 10.56
C ARG A 113 12.37 -35.46 11.65
N VAL A 114 13.10 -35.25 12.75
CA VAL A 114 13.10 -36.20 13.89
C VAL A 114 11.70 -36.31 14.50
N ARG A 115 10.98 -35.20 14.65
CA ARG A 115 9.60 -35.24 15.14
C ARG A 115 8.64 -35.96 14.21
N GLU A 116 8.76 -35.72 12.92
CA GLU A 116 7.92 -36.38 11.92
C GLU A 116 8.16 -37.90 11.94
N HIS A 117 9.43 -38.32 12.01
CA HIS A 117 9.77 -39.74 12.20
C HIS A 117 9.21 -40.31 13.51
N GLN A 118 9.39 -39.62 14.64
CA GLN A 118 8.84 -40.06 15.94
C GLN A 118 7.31 -40.17 15.90
N GLN A 119 6.62 -39.24 15.24
CA GLN A 119 5.17 -39.27 15.08
C GLN A 119 4.73 -40.43 14.16
N ALA A 120 5.45 -40.68 13.07
CA ALA A 120 5.17 -41.78 12.16
C ALA A 120 5.37 -43.14 12.84
N GLU A 121 6.46 -43.33 13.58
CA GLU A 121 6.72 -44.54 14.36
C GLU A 121 5.66 -44.75 15.44
N ALA A 122 5.28 -43.69 16.17
CA ALA A 122 4.21 -43.74 17.16
C ALA A 122 2.85 -44.11 16.53
N ALA A 123 2.52 -43.54 15.36
CA ALA A 123 1.30 -43.87 14.63
C ALA A 123 1.31 -45.32 14.14
N GLN A 124 2.44 -45.82 13.66
CA GLN A 124 2.60 -47.22 13.26
C GLN A 124 2.43 -48.18 14.45
N GLN A 125 3.07 -47.90 15.59
CA GLN A 125 2.91 -48.68 16.81
C GLN A 125 1.46 -48.66 17.34
N ALA A 126 0.81 -47.49 17.32
CA ALA A 126 -0.60 -47.36 17.68
C ALA A 126 -1.51 -48.18 16.74
N SER A 127 -1.22 -48.21 15.44
CA SER A 127 -1.99 -49.00 14.46
C SER A 127 -1.73 -50.51 14.54
N ALA A 128 -0.55 -50.94 15.01
CA ALA A 128 -0.15 -52.34 15.12
C ALA A 128 -0.58 -53.00 16.44
N THR A 129 -1.02 -52.22 17.43
CA THR A 129 -1.51 -52.76 18.70
C THR A 129 -3.01 -53.06 18.57
N PRO A 130 -3.46 -54.33 18.67
CA PRO A 130 -4.87 -54.65 18.57
C PRO A 130 -5.63 -54.07 19.78
N THR A 131 -6.80 -53.49 19.50
CA THR A 131 -7.71 -52.86 20.46
C THR A 131 -8.29 -53.90 21.43
N GLY A 132 -7.51 -54.29 22.44
CA GLY A 132 -7.94 -55.30 23.40
C GLY A 132 -6.80 -55.84 24.23
N ASP A 133 -6.19 -54.98 25.05
CA ASP A 133 -5.91 -55.28 26.47
C ASP A 133 -5.08 -54.14 27.06
N THR A 134 -5.36 -53.83 28.32
CA THR A 134 -4.85 -52.69 29.09
C THR A 134 -3.32 -52.56 29.00
N ASN A 135 -2.84 -51.62 28.18
CA ASN A 135 -1.41 -51.36 28.03
C ASN A 135 -0.97 -50.16 28.89
N TRP A 136 -0.73 -50.45 30.17
CA TRP A 136 -0.07 -49.57 31.15
C TRP A 136 1.45 -49.40 30.88
N LEU A 137 1.95 -49.93 29.77
CA LEU A 137 3.32 -49.81 29.28
C LEU A 137 3.42 -49.03 27.96
N THR A 138 2.41 -48.25 27.57
CA THR A 138 2.57 -47.36 26.42
C THR A 138 3.66 -46.32 26.75
N PRO A 139 4.83 -46.35 26.09
CA PRO A 139 5.83 -45.34 26.33
C PRO A 139 5.27 -44.03 25.77
N GLU A 140 5.01 -43.07 26.65
CA GLU A 140 4.64 -41.73 26.24
C GLU A 140 5.82 -41.18 25.43
N VAL A 141 5.63 -41.07 24.11
CA VAL A 141 6.68 -40.63 23.19
C VAL A 141 6.96 -39.17 23.49
N SER A 142 7.99 -38.93 24.30
CA SER A 142 8.50 -37.60 24.60
C SER A 142 9.08 -37.00 23.32
N LEU A 143 8.26 -36.24 22.59
CA LEU A 143 8.70 -35.49 21.43
C LEU A 143 9.86 -34.59 21.85
N ALA A 144 10.94 -34.59 21.07
CA ALA A 144 12.11 -33.77 21.35
C ALA A 144 11.71 -32.33 21.71
N ALA A 145 12.17 -31.83 22.86
CA ALA A 145 11.78 -30.52 23.37
C ALA A 145 12.18 -29.39 22.39
N MET A 146 11.30 -28.40 22.19
CA MET A 146 11.67 -27.25 21.34
C MET A 146 12.72 -26.38 22.02
N PRO A 147 13.74 -25.92 21.29
CA PRO A 147 14.64 -24.89 21.79
C PRO A 147 13.87 -23.59 22.03
N LYS A 148 14.33 -22.81 23.03
CA LYS A 148 13.73 -21.51 23.38
C LYS A 148 13.81 -20.56 22.17
N GLY A 149 12.67 -19.97 21.78
CA GLY A 149 12.59 -18.98 20.69
C GLY A 149 12.06 -19.51 19.36
N VAL A 150 11.84 -20.83 19.22
CA VAL A 150 11.18 -21.41 18.03
C VAL A 150 9.67 -21.48 18.25
N GLN A 151 8.90 -20.90 17.33
CA GLN A 151 7.44 -20.98 17.30
C GLN A 151 6.97 -21.61 15.99
N LEU A 152 5.95 -22.46 16.08
CA LEU A 152 5.30 -23.04 14.91
C LEU A 152 4.19 -22.11 14.44
N LYS A 153 4.17 -21.80 13.15
CA LYS A 153 3.08 -21.06 12.49
C LYS A 153 2.32 -22.01 11.59
N TRP A 154 0.99 -21.99 11.70
CA TRP A 154 0.11 -22.67 10.76
C TRP A 154 0.17 -21.95 9.41
N ALA A 155 0.54 -22.70 8.37
CA ALA A 155 0.47 -22.27 6.97
C ALA A 155 -0.55 -23.13 6.26
N PHE A 156 -1.15 -22.63 5.17
CA PHE A 156 -2.11 -23.36 4.36
C PHE A 156 -1.80 -23.16 2.88
N GLU A 157 -2.14 -24.16 2.09
CA GLU A 157 -2.09 -24.14 0.63
C GLU A 157 -3.50 -24.47 0.11
N ILE A 158 -3.95 -23.75 -0.92
CA ILE A 158 -5.27 -23.99 -1.51
C ILE A 158 -5.12 -25.10 -2.54
N VAL A 159 -5.66 -26.27 -2.22
CA VAL A 159 -5.63 -27.44 -3.12
C VAL A 159 -6.68 -27.32 -4.23
N ASP A 160 -7.88 -26.79 -3.91
CA ASP A 160 -8.98 -26.56 -4.86
C ASP A 160 -9.70 -25.23 -4.57
N PRO A 161 -9.64 -24.23 -5.47
CA PRO A 161 -10.30 -22.94 -5.29
C PRO A 161 -11.83 -22.99 -5.20
N ASN A 162 -12.48 -23.97 -5.86
CA ASN A 162 -13.94 -24.01 -5.93
C ASN A 162 -14.60 -24.54 -4.65
N GLN A 163 -13.81 -25.19 -3.78
CA GLN A 163 -14.25 -25.65 -2.46
C GLN A 163 -14.07 -24.57 -1.38
N VAL A 164 -13.43 -23.44 -1.72
CA VAL A 164 -13.24 -22.34 -0.78
C VAL A 164 -14.57 -21.60 -0.59
N PRO A 165 -15.08 -21.44 0.65
CA PRO A 165 -16.32 -20.71 0.89
C PRO A 165 -16.30 -19.27 0.36
N ASN A 166 -17.44 -18.79 -0.17
CA ASN A 166 -17.58 -17.45 -0.77
C ASN A 166 -17.20 -16.29 0.18
N GLY A 167 -17.20 -16.51 1.50
CA GLY A 167 -16.77 -15.51 2.48
C GLY A 167 -15.28 -15.15 2.40
N TYR A 168 -14.47 -15.99 1.76
CA TYR A 168 -13.05 -15.74 1.51
C TYR A 168 -12.76 -15.23 0.09
N TRP A 169 -13.79 -15.03 -0.74
CA TRP A 169 -13.67 -14.54 -2.11
C TRP A 169 -13.72 -13.01 -2.14
N ILE A 170 -12.97 -12.40 -3.06
CA ILE A 170 -12.95 -10.95 -3.28
C ILE A 170 -13.59 -10.66 -4.63
N ILE A 171 -14.51 -9.70 -4.67
CA ILE A 171 -15.17 -9.25 -5.91
C ILE A 171 -14.24 -8.30 -6.67
N ASP A 172 -14.03 -8.55 -7.96
CA ASP A 172 -13.24 -7.69 -8.83
C ASP A 172 -14.10 -6.53 -9.39
N GLU A 173 -13.98 -5.35 -8.78
CA GLU A 173 -14.66 -4.15 -9.24
C GLU A 173 -14.18 -3.65 -10.62
N ALA A 174 -12.94 -3.95 -11.01
CA ALA A 174 -12.38 -3.48 -12.26
C ALA A 174 -13.01 -4.21 -13.45
N ALA A 175 -13.26 -5.51 -13.31
CA ALA A 175 -13.97 -6.30 -14.30
C ALA A 175 -15.41 -5.77 -14.51
N ILE A 176 -16.14 -5.49 -13.42
CA ILE A 176 -17.50 -4.94 -13.48
C ILE A 176 -17.51 -3.59 -14.22
N LYS A 177 -16.54 -2.71 -13.94
CA LYS A 177 -16.42 -1.40 -14.61
C LYS A 177 -16.12 -1.55 -16.10
N ALA A 178 -15.32 -2.54 -16.50
CA ALA A 178 -15.02 -2.81 -17.90
C ALA A 178 -16.27 -3.27 -18.67
N ASP A 179 -17.09 -4.13 -18.07
CA ASP A 179 -18.34 -4.59 -18.68
C ASP A 179 -19.36 -3.45 -18.83
N ILE A 180 -19.47 -2.57 -17.82
CA ILE A 180 -20.31 -1.37 -17.90
C ILE A 180 -19.83 -0.45 -19.03
N ALA A 181 -18.51 -0.28 -19.20
CA ALA A 181 -17.93 0.51 -20.28
C ALA A 181 -18.18 -0.10 -21.67
N ASN A 182 -18.22 -1.43 -21.78
CA ASN A 182 -18.57 -2.15 -23.00
C ASN A 182 -20.07 -2.16 -23.31
N GLY A 183 -20.91 -1.58 -22.44
CA GLY A 183 -22.33 -1.40 -22.66
C GLY A 183 -23.24 -2.35 -21.87
N ALA A 184 -22.71 -3.18 -20.96
CA ALA A 184 -23.53 -3.99 -20.06
C ALA A 184 -24.25 -3.07 -19.05
N ARG A 185 -25.58 -3.01 -19.14
CA ARG A 185 -26.43 -2.21 -18.24
C ARG A 185 -27.25 -3.04 -17.25
N ASP A 186 -27.14 -4.37 -17.34
CA ASP A 186 -27.71 -5.32 -16.40
C ASP A 186 -26.66 -6.40 -16.09
N ILE A 187 -26.20 -6.46 -14.83
CA ILE A 187 -25.25 -7.45 -14.33
C ILE A 187 -25.91 -8.08 -13.10
N PRO A 188 -26.07 -9.41 -13.04
CA PRO A 188 -26.71 -10.07 -11.91
C PRO A 188 -26.06 -9.69 -10.58
N GLY A 189 -26.85 -9.12 -9.67
CA GLY A 189 -26.39 -8.68 -8.35
C GLY A 189 -25.79 -7.27 -8.29
N VAL A 190 -25.74 -6.53 -9.41
CA VAL A 190 -25.20 -5.16 -9.47
C VAL A 190 -26.25 -4.18 -10.00
N ARG A 191 -26.45 -3.04 -9.32
CA ARG A 191 -27.37 -1.97 -9.74
C ARG A 191 -26.60 -0.80 -10.37
N ILE A 192 -26.94 -0.44 -11.61
CA ILE A 192 -26.28 0.62 -12.42
C ILE A 192 -27.19 1.86 -12.54
N TYR A 193 -26.66 3.09 -12.41
CA TYR A 193 -27.39 4.36 -12.52
C TYR A 193 -26.51 5.51 -13.09
N GLU A 194 -27.12 6.60 -13.58
CA GLU A 194 -26.43 7.74 -14.22
C GLU A 194 -26.50 9.02 -13.36
N GLU A 195 -25.38 9.75 -13.26
CA GLU A 195 -25.24 10.99 -12.47
C GLU A 195 -24.56 12.10 -13.30
N ALA A 196 -25.10 13.32 -13.26
CA ALA A 196 -24.55 14.46 -14.02
C ALA A 196 -23.33 15.05 -13.30
N ILE A 197 -22.13 14.87 -13.88
CA ILE A 197 -20.87 15.36 -13.30
C ILE A 197 -20.39 16.59 -14.07
N THR A 198 -20.33 17.74 -13.39
CA THR A 198 -19.68 18.95 -13.93
C THR A 198 -18.16 18.82 -13.74
N THR A 199 -17.42 18.67 -14.84
CA THR A 199 -15.96 18.55 -14.80
C THR A 199 -15.31 19.91 -15.02
N TYR A 200 -14.63 20.43 -14.01
CA TYR A 200 -13.77 21.61 -14.16
C TYR A 200 -12.50 21.19 -14.89
N ARG A 201 -12.33 21.63 -16.15
CA ARG A 201 -11.07 21.40 -16.88
C ARG A 201 -9.95 22.18 -16.20
N LYS A 202 -8.85 21.46 -16.01
CA LYS A 202 -7.62 21.84 -15.33
C LYS A 202 -6.74 22.70 -16.21
#